data_AF-A0A1E7XYX3-F1
#
_entry.id   AF-A0A1E7XYX3-F1
#
_cell.length_a   1.000
_cell.length_b   1.000
_cell.length_c   1.000
_cell.angle_alpha   90.00
_cell.angle_beta   90.00
_cell.angle_gamma   90.00
#
_symmetry.space_group_name_H-M   'P 1'
#
loop_
_entity.id
_entity.type
_entity.pdbx_description
1 polymer ?
#
loop_
_entity_poly.entity_id
_entity_poly.type
_entity_poly.pdbx_seq_one_letter_code
_entity_poly.pdbx_strand_id
1 'polypeptide(L)'
;MSVSKFTVLSAESLNPEHPLHDEFTARMDDIWENYSQYPWLIPPQLGSWKSSMRPVVRKAMEIMDGVQLWWLREPEVDLCKEWAQMENMLFPSPLWDAYR
;
A
#
# COMPACT_ATOMS: atom_id res chain seq x y z
N MET A 1 -12.49 7.68 -8.94
CA MET A 1 -12.48 8.48 -7.70
C MET A 1 -11.12 9.19 -7.61
N SER A 2 -11.06 10.45 -7.19
CA SER A 2 -9.77 11.14 -7.00
C SER A 2 -9.14 10.73 -5.66
N VAL A 3 -7.81 10.84 -5.54
CA VAL A 3 -7.08 10.52 -4.30
C VAL A 3 -7.62 11.33 -3.12
N SER A 4 -7.84 12.63 -3.30
CA SER A 4 -8.44 13.49 -2.27
C SER A 4 -9.80 12.99 -1.78
N LYS A 5 -10.71 12.61 -2.69
CA LYS A 5 -12.04 12.08 -2.31
C LYS A 5 -11.92 10.75 -1.57
N PHE A 6 -11.03 9.88 -2.03
CA PHE A 6 -10.76 8.60 -1.39
C PHE A 6 -10.24 8.80 0.05
N THR A 7 -9.28 9.70 0.25
CA THR A 7 -8.71 10.01 1.57
C THR A 7 -9.75 10.52 2.54
N VAL A 8 -10.64 11.43 2.10
CA VAL A 8 -11.74 11.94 2.95
C VAL A 8 -12.70 10.81 3.33
N LEU A 9 -13.17 10.03 2.36
CA LEU A 9 -14.07 8.90 2.62
C LEU A 9 -13.44 7.84 3.55
N SER A 10 -12.15 7.56 3.37
CA SER A 10 -11.40 6.65 4.25
C SER A 10 -11.42 7.15 5.70
N ALA A 11 -11.19 8.45 5.91
CA ALA A 11 -11.23 9.03 7.25
C ALA A 11 -12.66 9.05 7.85
N GLU A 12 -13.67 9.37 7.05
CA GLU A 12 -15.08 9.35 7.47
C GLU A 12 -15.54 7.93 7.85
N SER A 13 -15.07 6.92 7.11
CA SER A 13 -15.37 5.50 7.34
C SER A 13 -14.76 4.94 8.64
N LEU A 14 -13.93 5.70 9.36
CA LEU A 14 -13.51 5.32 10.71
C LEU A 14 -14.69 5.26 11.69
N ASN A 15 -15.79 5.95 11.38
CA ASN A 15 -17.04 5.81 12.11
C ASN A 15 -17.72 4.47 11.76
N PRO A 16 -17.98 3.57 12.74
CA PRO A 16 -18.69 2.31 12.50
C PRO A 16 -20.10 2.45 11.91
N GLU A 17 -20.75 3.60 12.07
CA GLU A 17 -22.08 3.87 11.48
C GLU A 17 -22.01 4.39 10.03
N HIS A 18 -20.80 4.64 9.51
CA HIS A 18 -20.63 5.11 8.14
C HIS A 18 -21.01 4.00 7.14
N PRO A 19 -21.78 4.29 6.06
CA PRO A 19 -22.23 3.27 5.11
C PRO A 19 -21.12 2.48 4.40
N LEU A 20 -19.89 3.02 4.40
CA LEU A 20 -18.71 2.38 3.81
C LEU A 20 -17.73 1.80 4.83
N HIS A 21 -18.11 1.70 6.12
CA HIS A 21 -17.20 1.24 7.18
C HIS A 21 -16.64 -0.16 6.90
N ASP A 22 -17.51 -1.08 6.50
CA ASP A 22 -17.14 -2.48 6.27
C ASP A 22 -16.23 -2.60 5.03
N GLU A 23 -16.52 -1.86 3.96
CA GLU A 23 -15.70 -1.84 2.75
C GLU A 23 -14.28 -1.32 3.01
N PHE A 24 -14.13 -0.22 3.76
CA PHE A 24 -12.81 0.29 4.11
C PHE A 24 -12.08 -0.59 5.12
N THR A 25 -12.81 -1.29 5.99
CA THR A 25 -12.24 -2.29 6.91
C THR A 25 -11.73 -3.52 6.16
N ALA A 26 -12.47 -3.99 5.13
CA ALA A 26 -12.10 -5.14 4.32
C ALA A 26 -11.00 -4.86 3.28
N ARG A 27 -10.75 -3.58 2.95
CA ARG A 27 -9.85 -3.16 1.87
C ARG A 27 -8.50 -3.88 1.83
N MET A 28 -7.83 -4.08 2.97
CA MET A 28 -6.51 -4.73 2.97
C MET A 28 -6.57 -6.22 2.61
N ASP A 29 -7.68 -6.88 2.96
CA ASP A 29 -7.91 -8.27 2.62
C ASP A 29 -8.27 -8.39 1.14
N ASP A 30 -9.11 -7.50 0.62
CA ASP A 30 -9.44 -7.43 -0.81
C ASP A 30 -8.20 -7.17 -1.69
N ILE A 31 -7.34 -6.23 -1.26
CA ILE A 31 -6.06 -5.96 -1.95
C ILE A 31 -5.18 -7.20 -1.94
N TRP A 32 -5.07 -7.88 -0.80
CA TRP A 32 -4.27 -9.09 -0.68
C TRP A 32 -4.79 -10.20 -1.59
N GLU A 33 -6.10 -10.44 -1.60
CA GLU A 33 -6.74 -11.44 -2.46
C GLU A 33 -6.52 -11.15 -3.93
N ASN A 34 -6.74 -9.91 -4.36
CA ASN A 34 -6.52 -9.48 -5.74
C ASN A 34 -5.05 -9.62 -6.14
N TYR A 35 -4.10 -9.15 -5.31
CA TYR A 35 -2.68 -9.23 -5.64
C TYR A 35 -2.19 -10.69 -5.66
N SER A 36 -2.78 -11.57 -4.85
CA SER A 36 -2.41 -12.98 -4.83
C SER A 36 -2.83 -13.77 -6.08
N GLN A 37 -3.56 -13.16 -7.01
CA GLN A 37 -3.93 -13.78 -8.29
C GLN A 37 -2.81 -13.74 -9.33
N TYR A 38 -1.79 -12.89 -9.15
CA TYR A 38 -0.72 -12.72 -10.11
C TYR A 38 0.51 -13.57 -9.76
N PRO A 39 1.25 -14.07 -10.77
CA PRO A 39 2.47 -14.86 -10.56
C PRO A 39 3.67 -13.96 -10.25
N TRP A 40 3.64 -13.28 -9.09
CA TRP A 40 4.73 -12.39 -8.68
C TRP A 40 6.05 -13.13 -8.55
N LEU A 41 7.09 -12.56 -9.14
CA LEU A 41 8.46 -12.99 -8.93
C LEU A 41 8.99 -12.34 -7.65
N ILE A 42 9.37 -13.14 -6.66
CA ILE A 42 9.93 -12.64 -5.39
C ILE A 42 11.28 -13.30 -5.09
N PRO A 43 12.18 -12.62 -4.35
CA PRO A 43 13.44 -13.21 -3.91
C PRO A 43 13.21 -14.54 -3.17
N PRO A 44 13.89 -15.64 -3.55
CA PRO A 44 13.74 -16.95 -2.92
C PRO A 44 13.98 -16.93 -1.40
N GLN A 45 14.80 -15.99 -0.91
CA GLN A 45 15.10 -15.80 0.51
C GLN A 45 13.87 -15.42 1.32
N LEU A 46 12.82 -14.87 0.69
CA LEU A 46 11.55 -14.54 1.34
C LEU A 46 10.58 -15.72 1.39
N GLY A 47 10.92 -16.88 0.82
CA GLY A 47 10.04 -18.04 0.77
C GLY A 47 8.89 -17.89 -0.22
N SER A 48 7.73 -18.48 0.09
CA SER A 48 6.57 -18.45 -0.82
C SER A 48 5.75 -17.17 -0.66
N TRP A 49 5.15 -16.69 -1.75
CA TRP A 49 4.25 -15.52 -1.75
C TRP A 49 3.21 -15.59 -0.63
N LYS A 50 2.49 -16.71 -0.55
CA LYS A 50 1.40 -16.92 0.42
C LYS A 50 1.88 -16.84 1.88
N SER A 51 3.12 -17.25 2.17
CA SER A 51 3.66 -17.28 3.53
C SER A 51 4.29 -15.97 3.99
N SER A 52 4.80 -15.14 3.07
CA SER A 52 5.66 -14.00 3.45
C SER A 52 5.22 -12.64 2.94
N MET A 53 4.42 -12.57 1.88
CA MET A 53 4.20 -11.30 1.19
C MET A 53 3.02 -10.50 1.71
N ARG A 54 2.05 -11.10 2.43
CA ARG A 54 0.90 -10.36 2.98
C ARG A 54 1.31 -9.18 3.86
N PRO A 55 2.25 -9.31 4.82
CA PRO A 55 2.73 -8.16 5.59
C PRO A 55 3.46 -7.11 4.75
N VAL A 56 4.15 -7.52 3.68
CA VAL A 56 4.89 -6.60 2.79
C VAL A 56 3.91 -5.77 1.95
N VAL A 57 2.91 -6.42 1.35
CA VAL A 57 1.83 -5.75 0.60
C VAL A 57 1.08 -4.77 1.49
N ARG A 58 0.71 -5.18 2.71
CA ARG A 58 0.04 -4.29 3.67
C ARG A 58 0.88 -3.06 3.98
N LYS A 59 2.17 -3.23 4.31
CA LYS A 59 3.08 -2.11 4.59
C LYS A 59 3.26 -1.18 3.39
N ALA A 60 3.32 -1.71 2.17
CA ALA A 60 3.38 -0.88 0.97
C ALA A 60 2.15 0.03 0.84
N MET A 61 0.95 -0.48 1.14
CA MET A 61 -0.27 0.32 1.13
C MET A 61 -0.30 1.34 2.26
N GLU A 62 0.10 0.95 3.49
CA GLU A 62 0.20 1.86 4.64
C GLU A 62 1.14 3.04 4.36
N ILE A 63 2.31 2.78 3.75
CA ILE A 63 3.25 3.84 3.35
C ILE A 63 2.64 4.73 2.27
N MET A 64 2.07 4.15 1.21
CA MET A 64 1.48 4.92 0.12
C MET A 64 0.33 5.82 0.61
N ASP A 65 -0.57 5.30 1.45
CA ASP A 65 -1.67 6.08 2.03
C ASP A 65 -1.13 7.27 2.84
N GLY A 66 -0.06 7.08 3.62
CA GLY A 66 0.60 8.15 4.37
C GLY A 66 1.26 9.21 3.48
N VAL A 67 1.97 8.78 2.43
CA VAL A 67 2.63 9.68 1.47
C VAL A 67 1.57 10.48 0.67
N GLN A 68 0.47 9.84 0.27
CA GLN A 68 -0.65 10.52 -0.39
C GLN A 68 -1.31 11.56 0.52
N LEU A 69 -1.49 11.25 1.80
CA LEU A 69 -2.02 12.22 2.77
C LEU A 69 -1.10 13.44 2.93
N TRP A 70 0.23 13.22 2.96
CA TRP A 70 1.22 14.29 3.01
C TRP A 70 1.20 15.14 1.73
N TRP A 71 1.21 14.49 0.56
CA TRP A 71 1.11 15.13 -0.74
C TRP A 71 -0.16 15.99 -0.91
N LEU A 72 -1.30 15.52 -0.38
CA LEU A 72 -2.55 16.30 -0.41
C LEU A 72 -2.54 17.53 0.48
N ARG A 73 -1.68 17.57 1.51
CA ARG A 73 -1.53 18.72 2.42
C ARG A 73 -0.58 19.78 1.87
N GLU A 74 0.49 19.34 1.23
CA GLU A 74 1.60 20.20 0.80
C GLU A 74 1.78 20.15 -0.73
N PRO A 75 1.38 21.21 -1.47
CA PRO A 75 1.43 21.22 -2.94
C PRO A 75 2.83 21.06 -3.55
N GLU A 76 3.88 21.33 -2.78
CA GLU A 76 5.28 21.23 -3.21
C GLU A 76 5.84 19.79 -3.15
N VAL A 77 5.11 18.87 -2.52
CA VAL A 77 5.53 17.48 -2.38
C VAL A 77 5.44 16.76 -3.73
N ASP A 78 6.52 16.09 -4.11
CA ASP A 78 6.52 15.14 -5.22
C ASP A 78 6.25 13.73 -4.68
N LEU A 79 5.06 13.20 -4.99
CA LEU A 79 4.63 11.87 -4.57
C LEU A 79 5.61 10.77 -4.98
N CYS A 80 6.13 10.84 -6.21
CA CYS A 80 7.04 9.83 -6.74
C CYS A 80 8.39 9.88 -6.03
N LYS A 81 8.89 11.09 -5.73
CA LYS A 81 10.13 11.29 -4.99
C LYS A 81 10.03 10.80 -3.55
N GLU A 82 8.90 11.03 -2.88
CA GLU A 82 8.67 10.53 -1.53
C GLU A 82 8.54 9.00 -1.51
N TRP A 83 7.80 8.41 -2.45
CA TRP A 83 7.74 6.96 -2.59
C TRP A 83 9.12 6.33 -2.82
N ALA A 84 9.92 6.91 -3.73
CA ALA A 84 11.26 6.39 -4.03
C ALA A 84 12.22 6.44 -2.83
N GLN A 85 12.03 7.38 -1.89
CA GLN A 85 12.79 7.39 -0.63
C GLN A 85 12.38 6.23 0.28
N MET A 86 11.10 5.89 0.32
CA MET A 86 10.54 4.87 1.21
C MET A 86 10.63 3.44 0.66
N GLU A 87 10.61 3.27 -0.67
CA GLU A 87 10.56 1.94 -1.30
C GLU A 87 11.74 1.06 -0.89
N ASN A 88 12.91 1.64 -0.66
CA ASN A 88 14.11 0.91 -0.25
C ASN A 88 13.97 0.25 1.13
N MET A 89 13.04 0.72 1.97
CA MET A 89 12.73 0.07 3.25
C MET A 89 11.92 -1.22 3.06
N LEU A 90 11.14 -1.31 1.99
CA LEU A 90 10.34 -2.50 1.65
C LEU A 90 11.09 -3.46 0.72
N PHE A 91 11.82 -2.89 -0.24
CA PHE A 91 12.48 -3.61 -1.33
C PHE A 91 13.99 -3.29 -1.37
N PRO A 92 14.77 -3.59 -0.32
CA PRO A 92 16.16 -3.17 -0.22
C PRO A 92 17.06 -3.84 -1.28
N SER A 93 18.06 -3.10 -1.74
CA SER A 93 19.18 -3.66 -2.51
C SER A 93 20.15 -4.40 -1.57
N PRO A 94 20.79 -5.51 -2.00
CA PRO A 94 20.71 -6.11 -3.33
C PRO A 94 19.59 -7.13 -3.50
N LEU A 95 18.82 -7.42 -2.44
CA LEU A 95 17.87 -8.52 -2.39
C LEU A 95 16.82 -8.43 -3.52
N TRP A 96 16.36 -7.22 -3.82
CA TRP A 96 15.29 -6.99 -4.78
C TRP A 96 15.77 -6.55 -6.17
N ASP A 97 17.07 -6.38 -6.41
CA ASP A 97 17.58 -5.74 -7.65
C ASP A 97 17.17 -6.46 -8.95
N ALA A 98 16.97 -7.78 -8.90
CA ALA A 98 16.50 -8.59 -10.02
C ALA A 98 14.96 -8.77 -10.07
N TYR A 99 14.23 -8.05 -9.21
CA TYR A 99 12.80 -8.23 -8.93
C TYR A 99 12.00 -6.91 -8.91
N ARG A 100 12.62 -5.77 -9.29
CA ARG A 100 11.98 -4.45 -9.42
C ARG A 100 11.52 -4.19 -10.85
#